data_AF-A0A8H9FS72-F1
#
_entry.id   AF-A0A8H9FS72-F1
#
_cell.length_a   1.000
_cell.length_b   1.000
_cell.length_c   1.000
_cell.angle_alpha   90.00
_cell.angle_beta   90.00
_cell.angle_gamma   90.00
#
_symmetry.space_group_name_H-M   'P 1'
#
loop_
_entity.id
_entity.type
_entity.pdbx_description
1 polymer ?
#
loop_
_entity_poly.entity_id
_entity_poly.type
_entity_poly.pdbx_seq_one_letter_code
_entity_poly.pdbx_strand_id
1 'polypeptide(L)'
;MSARTRRDQLVRRGVAGGLAGAIACATLCVPGTAAAGGLRAATPQRTGPDRCIIDTVGVTPTGDHLWRSYDGTRVPTAWPPRTSMRDVFPDGAARLLSRTSVDQVDEQSFETYGWVVLGDVLHHFVYADTDDAVLEPGDPRLTRIGGGWSTMREMEVAEYAHRDVTTPRTTLYGLKADGSLHRWVRSGTTWRGHESFAGFASVKSMTLISMTATYDTFLMNTRGGALYTVRIPIASPMSPVVTVVRTGTWQGLETLIADVCGGNGTVLVGVDHDTGLAYLYAVGHAIGTSTVIRGLGRLPGTFPDKVSAPGVPSPRSDVEPPPFGE
;
A
#
# COMPACT_ATOMS: atom_id res chain seq x y z
N MET A 1 35.37 10.52 59.31
CA MET A 1 34.01 10.38 59.89
C MET A 1 33.61 8.91 59.82
N SER A 2 33.28 8.31 60.97
CA SER A 2 32.66 6.99 61.27
C SER A 2 32.39 6.01 60.12
N ALA A 3 32.85 4.75 60.10
CA ALA A 3 32.85 3.65 61.08
C ALA A 3 31.45 3.17 61.57
N ARG A 4 31.01 2.00 61.06
CA ARG A 4 30.13 0.94 61.63
C ARG A 4 30.19 -0.24 60.61
N THR A 5 30.90 -1.36 60.77
CA THR A 5 30.69 -2.53 61.68
C THR A 5 29.20 -2.84 61.92
N ARG A 6 28.66 -4.05 61.71
CA ARG A 6 29.09 -5.39 62.17
C ARG A 6 28.09 -6.47 61.63
N ARG A 7 28.60 -7.68 61.33
CA ARG A 7 28.11 -9.03 61.77
C ARG A 7 26.69 -9.48 61.35
N ASP A 8 26.36 -10.75 61.05
CA ASP A 8 26.88 -12.03 61.52
C ASP A 8 26.62 -13.17 60.50
N GLN A 9 27.51 -14.16 60.53
CA GLN A 9 27.32 -15.51 59.97
C GLN A 9 26.34 -16.33 60.83
N LEU A 10 25.62 -17.26 60.22
CA LEU A 10 25.21 -18.48 60.92
C LEU A 10 25.25 -19.68 59.96
N VAL A 11 26.35 -20.41 60.10
CA VAL A 11 26.52 -21.79 59.66
C VAL A 11 25.91 -22.69 60.74
N ARG A 12 25.06 -23.64 60.35
CA ARG A 12 24.74 -24.82 61.15
C ARG A 12 24.93 -26.07 60.30
N ARG A 13 25.84 -26.94 60.77
CA ARG A 13 26.11 -28.31 60.30
C ARG A 13 25.28 -29.32 61.10
N GLY A 14 25.00 -30.47 60.47
CA GLY A 14 24.67 -31.76 61.09
C GLY A 14 23.29 -32.27 60.68
N VAL A 15 23.01 -33.55 60.42
CA VAL A 15 23.74 -34.85 60.45
C VAL A 15 22.94 -35.80 59.53
N ALA A 16 23.62 -36.85 59.07
CA ALA A 16 23.21 -37.95 58.20
C ALA A 16 21.85 -38.63 58.47
N GLY A 17 21.32 -39.26 57.41
CA GLY A 17 20.24 -40.25 57.47
C GLY A 17 19.83 -40.68 56.06
N GLY A 18 20.48 -41.74 55.55
CA GLY A 18 20.14 -42.32 54.25
C GLY A 18 18.82 -43.08 54.28
N LEU A 19 18.03 -42.94 53.22
CA LEU A 19 17.02 -43.89 52.80
C LEU A 19 16.90 -43.79 51.28
N ALA A 20 17.13 -44.92 50.62
CA ALA A 20 16.96 -45.11 49.19
C ALA A 20 15.50 -44.86 48.80
N GLY A 21 15.28 -43.94 47.87
CA GLY A 21 13.98 -43.64 47.29
C GLY A 21 14.16 -43.33 45.81
N ALA A 22 13.52 -44.13 44.96
CA ALA A 22 13.57 -44.02 43.51
C ALA A 22 13.23 -42.61 43.02
N ILE A 23 14.17 -41.94 42.36
CA ILE A 23 13.92 -40.67 41.68
C ILE A 23 13.50 -41.00 40.25
N ALA A 24 12.20 -40.89 40.01
CA ALA A 24 11.65 -40.73 38.67
C ALA A 24 12.31 -39.50 38.01
N CYS A 25 12.77 -39.64 36.76
CA CYS A 25 13.17 -38.52 35.92
C CYS A 25 11.98 -37.57 35.72
N ALA A 26 11.78 -36.63 36.65
CA ALA A 26 11.02 -35.43 36.40
C ALA A 26 11.92 -34.51 35.58
N THR A 27 11.77 -34.57 34.26
CA THR A 27 12.24 -33.49 33.38
C THR A 27 11.59 -32.19 33.84
N LEU A 28 12.38 -31.36 34.53
CA LEU A 28 12.09 -29.96 34.71
C LEU A 28 12.04 -29.33 33.31
N CYS A 29 10.85 -29.21 32.75
CA CYS A 29 10.57 -28.18 31.75
C CYS A 29 10.80 -26.84 32.46
N VAL A 30 12.02 -26.32 32.37
CA VAL A 30 12.21 -24.88 32.49
C VAL A 30 11.27 -24.30 31.42
N PRO A 31 10.27 -23.48 31.79
CA PRO A 31 9.59 -22.70 30.77
C PRO A 31 10.67 -21.81 30.19
N GLY A 32 11.21 -22.22 29.04
CA GLY A 32 12.02 -21.34 28.22
C GLY A 32 11.16 -20.11 28.04
N THR A 33 11.64 -18.99 28.56
CA THR A 33 11.16 -17.68 28.13
C THR A 33 11.30 -17.71 26.62
N ALA A 34 10.19 -17.97 25.92
CA ALA A 34 10.09 -17.72 24.51
C ALA A 34 10.53 -16.26 24.39
N ALA A 35 11.73 -16.03 23.84
CA ALA A 35 12.08 -14.73 23.34
C ALA A 35 10.87 -14.31 22.50
N ALA A 36 10.26 -13.18 22.86
CA ALA A 36 9.17 -12.62 22.09
C ALA A 36 9.68 -12.51 20.66
N GLY A 37 9.27 -13.46 19.81
CA GLY A 37 9.54 -13.39 18.39
C GLY A 37 8.91 -12.10 17.93
N GLY A 38 9.73 -11.19 17.41
CA GLY A 38 9.27 -9.90 16.92
C GLY A 38 8.08 -10.11 15.98
N LEU A 39 7.14 -9.17 16.01
CA LEU A 39 5.91 -9.17 15.20
C LEU A 39 6.17 -9.05 13.67
N ARG A 40 7.43 -9.19 13.22
CA ARG A 40 7.79 -9.37 11.82
C ARG A 40 7.38 -10.76 11.35
N ALA A 41 6.10 -10.91 11.02
CA ALA A 41 5.68 -11.97 10.12
C ALA A 41 6.43 -11.78 8.79
N ALA A 42 7.12 -12.83 8.34
CA ALA A 42 7.84 -12.81 7.08
C ALA A 42 6.91 -12.36 5.95
N THR A 43 7.26 -11.27 5.27
CA THR A 43 6.68 -10.95 3.96
C THR A 43 6.86 -12.20 3.09
N PRO A 44 5.81 -12.70 2.41
CA PRO A 44 5.94 -13.87 1.55
C PRO A 44 7.11 -13.67 0.60
N GLN A 45 8.05 -14.63 0.57
CA GLN A 45 9.28 -14.51 -0.22
C GLN A 45 8.92 -14.53 -1.71
N ARG A 46 9.10 -13.38 -2.38
CA ARG A 46 8.67 -13.12 -3.78
C ARG A 46 9.76 -13.46 -4.78
N THR A 47 10.12 -14.73 -4.94
CA THR A 47 11.09 -15.15 -5.96
C THR A 47 10.40 -15.85 -7.12
N GLY A 48 10.49 -15.29 -8.33
CA GLY A 48 10.11 -15.94 -9.59
C GLY A 48 9.30 -15.05 -10.55
N PRO A 49 9.23 -15.40 -11.86
CA PRO A 49 8.47 -14.67 -12.89
C PRO A 49 6.94 -14.70 -12.71
N ASP A 50 6.43 -15.42 -11.70
CA ASP A 50 5.01 -15.51 -11.35
C ASP A 50 4.61 -14.51 -10.25
N ARG A 51 5.14 -13.27 -10.33
CA ARG A 51 4.80 -12.17 -9.44
C ARG A 51 3.37 -11.71 -9.71
N CYS A 52 2.41 -12.28 -9.01
CA CYS A 52 1.03 -11.78 -8.96
C CYS A 52 0.63 -11.66 -7.49
N ILE A 53 1.25 -10.72 -6.78
CA ILE A 53 0.87 -10.36 -5.43
C ILE A 53 0.50 -8.88 -5.47
N ILE A 54 -0.67 -8.55 -4.94
CA ILE A 54 -1.07 -7.15 -4.76
C ILE A 54 -1.07 -6.81 -3.27
N ASP A 55 -0.42 -5.71 -2.96
CA ASP A 55 -0.48 -5.08 -1.66
C ASP A 55 -1.41 -3.86 -1.72
N THR A 56 -2.22 -3.70 -0.69
CA THR A 56 -3.11 -2.55 -0.54
C THR A 56 -2.84 -1.89 0.80
N VAL A 57 -2.78 -0.56 0.81
CA VAL A 57 -2.75 0.24 2.03
C VAL A 57 -4.10 0.92 2.18
N GLY A 58 -4.73 0.74 3.34
CA GLY A 58 -5.93 1.47 3.73
C GLY A 58 -5.65 2.41 4.89
N VAL A 59 -6.35 3.55 4.95
CA VAL A 59 -6.37 4.44 6.11
C VAL A 59 -7.67 4.23 6.88
N THR A 60 -7.54 3.88 8.15
CA THR A 60 -8.70 3.70 9.05
C THR A 60 -9.28 5.05 9.49
N PRO A 61 -10.49 5.08 10.08
CA PRO A 61 -11.03 6.29 10.67
C PRO A 61 -10.16 6.90 11.78
N THR A 62 -9.35 6.10 12.48
CA THR A 62 -8.39 6.56 13.50
C THR A 62 -7.02 6.92 12.90
N GLY A 63 -6.91 6.99 11.57
CA GLY A 63 -5.68 7.38 10.90
C GLY A 63 -4.59 6.30 10.84
N ASP A 64 -4.86 5.07 11.28
CA ASP A 64 -3.92 3.95 11.14
C ASP A 64 -3.74 3.57 9.67
N HIS A 65 -2.51 3.16 9.32
CA HIS A 65 -2.23 2.44 8.09
C HIS A 65 -2.44 0.93 8.27
N LEU A 66 -3.31 0.37 7.43
CA LEU A 66 -3.57 -1.07 7.35
C LEU A 66 -2.99 -1.65 6.05
N TRP A 67 -1.99 -2.51 6.18
CA TRP A 67 -1.39 -3.23 5.06
C TRP A 67 -2.07 -4.58 4.88
N ARG A 68 -2.44 -4.89 3.63
CA ARG A 68 -3.01 -6.19 3.25
C ARG A 68 -2.35 -6.69 1.99
N SER A 69 -2.12 -7.99 1.91
CA SER A 69 -1.48 -8.64 0.76
C SER A 69 -2.39 -9.76 0.23
N TYR A 70 -2.42 -9.94 -1.09
CA TYR A 70 -3.24 -10.95 -1.75
C TYR A 70 -2.48 -11.64 -2.88
N ASP A 71 -2.67 -12.94 -3.00
CA ASP A 71 -2.17 -13.76 -4.12
C ASP A 71 -3.16 -13.71 -5.28
N GLY A 72 -2.72 -13.16 -6.41
CA GLY A 72 -3.45 -12.97 -7.66
C GLY A 72 -3.41 -14.16 -8.62
N THR A 73 -2.92 -15.33 -8.22
CA THR A 73 -2.87 -16.53 -9.08
C THR A 73 -3.95 -17.56 -8.80
N ARG A 74 -4.67 -17.44 -7.68
CA ARG A 74 -5.67 -18.42 -7.22
C ARG A 74 -6.81 -17.74 -6.47
N VAL A 75 -7.81 -18.55 -6.08
CA VAL A 75 -8.89 -18.07 -5.22
C VAL A 75 -8.28 -17.40 -3.98
N PRO A 76 -8.70 -16.17 -3.63
CA PRO A 76 -8.04 -15.40 -2.60
C PRO A 76 -7.97 -16.12 -1.26
N THR A 77 -6.74 -16.39 -0.81
CA THR A 77 -6.43 -16.61 0.61
C THR A 77 -5.75 -15.33 1.11
N ALA A 78 -6.38 -14.60 2.03
CA ALA A 78 -5.72 -13.43 2.61
C ALA A 78 -4.72 -13.86 3.68
N TRP A 79 -3.55 -13.22 3.66
CA TRP A 79 -2.76 -13.14 4.88
C TRP A 79 -3.50 -12.25 5.89
N PRO A 80 -3.34 -12.48 7.22
CA PRO A 80 -3.94 -11.61 8.21
C PRO A 80 -3.58 -10.15 7.93
N PRO A 81 -4.55 -9.22 7.94
CA PRO A 81 -4.25 -7.80 7.79
C PRO A 81 -3.31 -7.36 8.91
N ARG A 82 -2.35 -6.50 8.58
CA ARG A 82 -1.40 -5.95 9.54
C ARG A 82 -1.63 -4.45 9.68
N THR A 83 -1.81 -3.97 10.91
CA THR A 83 -1.61 -2.55 11.19
C THR A 83 -0.13 -2.25 11.04
N SER A 84 0.25 -1.57 9.95
CA SER A 84 1.65 -1.25 9.68
C SER A 84 2.14 -0.07 10.49
N MET A 85 1.25 0.89 10.78
CA MET A 85 1.56 2.03 11.61
C MET A 85 0.26 2.60 12.20
N ARG A 86 0.27 2.99 13.47
CA ARG A 86 -0.88 3.60 14.14
C ARG A 86 -0.82 5.11 14.09
N ASP A 87 -1.99 5.76 14.13
CA ASP A 87 -2.14 7.20 14.28
C ASP A 87 -1.31 8.03 13.28
N VAL A 88 -1.15 7.53 12.04
CA VAL A 88 -0.36 8.19 11.00
C VAL A 88 -0.99 9.54 10.66
N PHE A 89 -2.30 9.58 10.47
CA PHE A 89 -3.01 10.82 10.16
C PHE A 89 -4.00 11.17 11.28
N PRO A 90 -4.38 12.45 11.42
CA PRO A 90 -5.47 12.79 12.34
C PRO A 90 -6.76 12.06 11.99
N ASP A 91 -7.51 11.66 13.01
CA ASP A 91 -8.79 10.95 12.87
C ASP A 91 -9.71 11.59 11.83
N GLY A 92 -10.15 10.79 10.87
CA GLY A 92 -11.07 11.19 9.81
C GLY A 92 -10.56 12.27 8.85
N ALA A 93 -9.30 12.70 8.93
CA ALA A 93 -8.78 13.78 8.11
C ALA A 93 -8.36 13.31 6.70
N ALA A 94 -7.92 12.06 6.56
CA ALA A 94 -7.49 11.49 5.29
C ALA A 94 -8.68 11.33 4.33
N ARG A 95 -8.50 11.80 3.10
CA ARG A 95 -9.56 11.81 2.09
C ARG A 95 -9.17 11.11 0.79
N LEU A 96 -7.91 11.25 0.38
CA LEU A 96 -7.32 10.57 -0.78
C LEU A 96 -5.89 10.15 -0.43
N LEU A 97 -5.47 9.01 -0.94
CA LEU A 97 -4.14 8.44 -0.74
C LEU A 97 -3.59 7.98 -2.09
N SER A 98 -2.34 8.27 -2.39
CA SER A 98 -1.65 7.71 -3.56
C SER A 98 -1.09 6.33 -3.25
N ARG A 99 -0.51 5.66 -4.26
CA ARG A 99 0.43 4.57 -4.01
C ARG A 99 1.36 4.91 -2.83
N THR A 100 1.47 3.98 -1.90
CA THR A 100 2.29 4.06 -0.70
C THR A 100 3.47 3.12 -0.86
N SER A 101 4.67 3.67 -0.78
CA SER A 101 5.92 2.97 -1.08
C SER A 101 6.78 2.86 0.16
N VAL A 102 7.58 1.79 0.23
CA VAL A 102 8.55 1.58 1.30
C VAL A 102 9.95 1.57 0.69
N ASP A 103 10.80 2.47 1.18
CA ASP A 103 12.20 2.55 0.80
C ASP A 103 13.09 2.03 1.92
N GLN A 104 14.15 1.31 1.53
CA GLN A 104 15.20 0.91 2.45
C GLN A 104 16.20 2.06 2.60
N VAL A 105 16.32 2.61 3.82
CA VAL A 105 17.22 3.74 4.09
C VAL A 105 18.61 3.24 4.50
N ASP A 106 18.68 2.17 5.26
CA ASP A 106 19.92 1.43 5.57
C ASP A 106 19.65 -0.08 5.71
N GLU A 107 20.64 -0.87 6.12
CA GLU A 107 20.50 -2.33 6.24
C GLU A 107 19.36 -2.79 7.17
N GLN A 108 18.92 -1.93 8.10
CA GLN A 108 17.97 -2.27 9.15
C GLN A 108 16.74 -1.35 9.19
N SER A 109 16.79 -0.18 8.55
CA SER A 109 15.71 0.82 8.56
C SER A 109 15.01 0.96 7.21
N PHE A 110 13.69 1.15 7.32
CA PHE A 110 12.80 1.38 6.19
C PHE A 110 11.96 2.62 6.46
N GLU A 111 11.65 3.37 5.42
CA GLU A 111 10.72 4.49 5.47
C GLU A 111 9.53 4.22 4.54
N THR A 112 8.33 4.43 5.05
CA THR A 112 7.12 4.45 4.23
C THR A 112 6.81 5.89 3.81
N TYR A 113 6.51 6.10 2.53
CA TYR A 113 6.18 7.41 1.97
C TYR A 113 5.07 7.37 0.93
N GLY A 114 4.52 8.54 0.63
CA GLY A 114 3.52 8.74 -0.41
C GLY A 114 2.89 10.12 -0.35
N TRP A 115 1.72 10.26 -0.98
CA TRP A 115 0.93 11.50 -0.98
C TRP A 115 -0.45 11.26 -0.40
N VAL A 116 -0.89 12.21 0.43
CA VAL A 116 -2.19 12.16 1.09
C VAL A 116 -2.88 13.51 1.02
N VAL A 117 -4.18 13.51 0.78
CA VAL A 117 -5.03 14.69 0.95
C VAL A 117 -5.63 14.63 2.35
N LEU A 118 -5.23 15.58 3.20
CA LEU A 118 -5.80 15.81 4.53
C LEU A 118 -6.74 17.02 4.43
N GLY A 119 -8.05 16.78 4.52
CA GLY A 119 -9.06 17.81 4.24
C GLY A 119 -8.98 18.38 2.81
N ASP A 120 -8.49 19.62 2.68
CA ASP A 120 -8.31 20.33 1.40
C ASP A 120 -6.84 20.39 0.92
N VAL A 121 -5.91 19.84 1.70
CA VAL A 121 -4.48 20.06 1.50
C VAL A 121 -3.76 18.76 1.15
N LEU A 122 -3.04 18.77 0.03
CA LEU A 122 -2.13 17.71 -0.35
C LEU A 122 -0.83 17.83 0.45
N HIS A 123 -0.41 16.70 1.01
CA HIS A 123 0.85 16.51 1.69
C HIS A 123 1.62 15.35 1.04
N HIS A 124 2.94 15.46 1.03
CA HIS A 124 3.82 14.30 0.96
C HIS A 124 4.08 13.85 2.40
N PHE A 125 3.89 12.57 2.70
CA PHE A 125 4.14 12.01 4.02
C PHE A 125 5.34 11.06 3.96
N VAL A 126 6.09 11.01 5.05
CA VAL A 126 7.13 10.01 5.28
C VAL A 126 7.11 9.62 6.75
N TYR A 127 7.28 8.35 7.07
CA TYR A 127 7.55 7.89 8.44
C TYR A 127 8.49 6.68 8.44
N ALA A 128 9.23 6.49 9.54
CA ALA A 128 10.05 5.29 9.75
C ALA A 128 9.17 4.09 10.12
N ASP A 129 9.41 2.94 9.50
CA ASP A 129 8.74 1.69 9.86
C ASP A 129 9.31 1.15 11.17
N THR A 130 8.45 0.89 12.14
CA THR A 130 8.81 0.36 13.46
C THR A 130 8.17 -1.01 13.71
N ASP A 131 8.79 -1.82 14.57
CA ASP A 131 8.34 -3.19 14.84
C ASP A 131 7.08 -3.25 15.73
N ASP A 132 6.82 -2.19 16.50
CA ASP A 132 5.67 -2.06 17.40
C ASP A 132 4.52 -1.23 16.80
N ALA A 133 4.68 -0.77 15.54
CA ALA A 133 3.72 0.06 14.83
C ALA A 133 3.40 1.37 15.56
N VAL A 134 4.39 1.93 16.24
CA VAL A 134 4.36 3.24 16.90
C VAL A 134 5.23 4.21 16.11
N LEU A 135 4.72 5.42 15.88
CA LEU A 135 5.48 6.48 15.20
C LEU A 135 6.67 6.91 16.05
N GLU A 136 7.82 7.08 15.40
CA GLU A 136 8.98 7.72 16.02
C GLU A 136 8.68 9.20 16.33
N PRO A 137 9.32 9.79 17.36
CA PRO A 137 9.17 11.21 17.65
C PRO A 137 9.51 12.08 16.43
N GLY A 138 8.52 12.86 15.97
CA GLY A 138 8.65 13.72 14.80
C GLY A 138 8.03 13.16 13.52
N ASP A 139 7.54 11.92 13.55
CA ASP A 139 6.77 11.32 12.46
C ASP A 139 5.23 11.40 12.66
N PRO A 140 4.46 11.28 11.57
CA PRO A 140 4.96 11.35 10.20
C PRO A 140 5.38 12.77 9.85
N ARG A 141 6.45 12.87 9.07
CA ARG A 141 6.87 14.13 8.45
C ARG A 141 5.90 14.46 7.32
N LEU A 142 5.04 15.46 7.56
CA LEU A 142 4.09 15.97 6.58
C LEU A 142 4.64 17.21 5.87
N THR A 143 5.07 17.06 4.62
CA THR A 143 5.47 18.18 3.77
C THR A 143 4.27 18.69 2.99
N ARG A 144 3.81 19.90 3.33
CA ARG A 144 2.70 20.55 2.64
C ARG A 144 3.04 20.88 1.19
N ILE A 145 2.19 20.45 0.27
CA ILE A 145 2.32 20.74 -1.16
C ILE A 145 1.42 21.92 -1.58
N GLY A 146 0.12 21.87 -1.26
CA GLY A 146 -0.84 22.89 -1.69
C GLY A 146 -2.29 22.59 -1.34
N GLY A 147 -3.14 23.62 -1.37
CA GLY A 147 -4.60 23.51 -1.13
C GLY A 147 -5.43 23.36 -2.41
N GLY A 148 -6.76 23.31 -2.29
CA GLY A 148 -7.71 23.17 -3.40
C GLY A 148 -8.09 21.72 -3.74
N TRP A 149 -7.63 20.76 -2.94
CA TRP A 149 -7.83 19.32 -3.17
C TRP A 149 -9.21 18.80 -2.76
N SER A 150 -10.01 19.60 -2.03
CA SER A 150 -11.40 19.27 -1.68
C SER A 150 -12.28 19.04 -2.90
N THR A 151 -11.95 19.65 -4.04
CA THR A 151 -12.69 19.49 -5.31
C THR A 151 -12.37 18.20 -6.07
N MET A 152 -11.26 17.53 -5.71
CA MET A 152 -10.86 16.25 -6.31
C MET A 152 -11.66 15.11 -5.70
N ARG A 153 -11.96 14.07 -6.45
CA ARG A 153 -12.55 12.83 -5.93
C ARG A 153 -11.63 11.63 -6.05
N GLU A 154 -10.67 11.68 -6.96
CA GLU A 154 -9.63 10.66 -7.12
C GLU A 154 -8.27 11.35 -7.25
N MET A 155 -7.22 10.66 -6.83
CA MET A 155 -5.84 11.09 -6.95
C MET A 155 -4.96 9.89 -7.26
N GLU A 156 -4.03 10.07 -8.20
CA GLU A 156 -3.02 9.06 -8.52
C GLU A 156 -1.67 9.71 -8.77
N VAL A 157 -0.59 9.00 -8.42
CA VAL A 157 0.78 9.44 -8.67
C VAL A 157 1.50 8.38 -9.51
N ALA A 158 1.98 8.79 -10.69
CA ALA A 158 2.81 7.97 -11.56
C ALA A 158 4.28 8.32 -11.34
N GLU A 159 5.03 7.43 -10.70
CA GLU A 159 6.47 7.56 -10.45
C GLU A 159 7.28 6.72 -11.46
N TYR A 160 7.49 7.29 -12.64
CA TYR A 160 8.35 6.70 -13.67
C TYR A 160 9.82 6.96 -13.33
N ALA A 161 10.36 6.21 -12.39
CA ALA A 161 11.75 6.34 -11.93
C ALA A 161 12.33 4.96 -11.55
N HIS A 162 12.83 4.23 -12.55
CA HIS A 162 13.47 2.92 -12.38
C HIS A 162 14.94 2.98 -12.85
N ARG A 163 15.78 2.00 -12.45
CA ARG A 163 17.25 2.03 -12.59
C ARG A 163 17.72 2.33 -14.01
N ASP A 164 16.99 1.82 -14.99
CA ASP A 164 17.31 1.96 -16.42
C ASP A 164 16.65 3.16 -17.11
N VAL A 165 15.87 3.98 -16.38
CA VAL A 165 15.27 5.22 -16.93
C VAL A 165 16.32 6.34 -16.95
N THR A 166 16.53 6.93 -18.12
CA THR A 166 17.41 8.11 -18.29
C THR A 166 16.74 9.44 -17.96
N THR A 167 15.41 9.51 -18.05
CA THR A 167 14.62 10.71 -17.75
C THR A 167 13.49 10.37 -16.77
N PRO A 168 13.79 10.32 -15.45
CA PRO A 168 12.78 10.00 -14.46
C PRO A 168 11.70 11.09 -14.40
N ARG A 169 10.47 10.70 -14.11
CA ARG A 169 9.31 11.59 -14.04
C ARG A 169 8.37 11.16 -12.92
N THR A 170 7.95 12.12 -12.11
CA THR A 170 6.80 11.95 -11.22
C THR A 170 5.65 12.84 -11.71
N THR A 171 4.48 12.24 -11.93
CA THR A 171 3.28 12.92 -12.41
C THR A 171 2.15 12.72 -11.42
N LEU A 172 1.43 13.79 -11.11
CA LEU A 172 0.29 13.78 -10.21
C LEU A 172 -0.97 14.03 -11.01
N TYR A 173 -1.97 13.18 -10.79
CA TYR A 173 -3.27 13.24 -11.41
C TYR A 173 -4.34 13.50 -10.36
N GLY A 174 -5.29 14.37 -10.67
CA GLY A 174 -6.46 14.63 -9.85
C GLY A 174 -7.71 14.67 -10.71
N LEU A 175 -8.71 13.84 -10.39
CA LEU A 175 -9.99 13.85 -11.09
C LEU A 175 -11.02 14.60 -10.24
N LYS A 176 -11.61 15.66 -10.80
CA LYS A 176 -12.68 16.40 -10.12
C LYS A 176 -14.04 15.72 -10.23
N ALA A 177 -14.94 16.15 -9.36
CA ALA A 177 -16.34 15.73 -9.37
C ALA A 177 -17.05 16.02 -10.72
N ASP A 178 -16.70 17.13 -11.38
CA ASP A 178 -17.24 17.52 -12.69
C ASP A 178 -16.69 16.70 -13.87
N GLY A 179 -15.69 15.84 -13.63
CA GLY A 179 -15.06 15.04 -14.67
C GLY A 179 -13.92 15.71 -15.42
N SER A 180 -13.40 16.83 -14.92
CA SER A 180 -12.13 17.37 -15.38
C SER A 180 -10.98 16.61 -14.71
N LEU A 181 -10.13 16.02 -15.55
CA LEU A 181 -8.90 15.37 -15.15
C LEU A 181 -7.77 16.39 -15.23
N HIS A 182 -7.05 16.56 -14.13
CA HIS A 182 -5.92 17.48 -14.02
C HIS A 182 -4.62 16.70 -13.91
N ARG A 183 -3.56 17.29 -14.46
CA ARG A 183 -2.20 16.75 -14.40
C ARG A 183 -1.22 17.82 -13.96
N TRP A 184 -0.25 17.43 -13.13
CA TRP A 184 0.95 18.19 -12.82
C TRP A 184 2.18 17.31 -12.92
N VAL A 185 3.33 17.91 -13.24
CA VAL A 185 4.63 17.24 -13.25
C VAL A 185 5.49 17.78 -12.12
N ARG A 186 6.14 16.87 -11.39
CA ARG A 186 7.06 17.23 -10.31
C ARG A 186 8.31 17.91 -10.87
N SER A 187 8.75 18.96 -10.19
CA SER A 187 9.96 19.71 -10.48
C SER A 187 10.65 20.07 -9.18
N GLY A 188 11.67 19.27 -8.81
CA GLY A 188 12.26 19.31 -7.48
C GLY A 188 11.20 19.00 -6.40
N THR A 189 10.98 19.95 -5.49
CA THR A 189 9.98 19.86 -4.42
C THR A 189 8.62 20.47 -4.79
N THR A 190 8.45 20.96 -6.02
CA THR A 190 7.23 21.65 -6.48
C THR A 190 6.51 20.89 -7.58
N TRP A 191 5.25 21.24 -7.84
CA TRP A 191 4.46 20.73 -8.95
C TRP A 191 4.19 21.85 -9.95
N ARG A 192 4.47 21.60 -11.23
CA ARG A 192 4.32 22.58 -12.33
C ARG A 192 3.65 21.94 -13.55
N GLY A 193 3.47 22.72 -14.61
CA GLY A 193 2.94 22.22 -15.88
C GLY A 193 1.50 21.73 -15.74
N HIS A 194 0.67 22.53 -15.07
CA HIS A 194 -0.75 22.22 -14.88
C HIS A 194 -1.47 22.17 -16.22
N GLU A 195 -2.10 21.03 -16.49
CA GLU A 195 -2.99 20.83 -17.62
C GLU A 195 -4.30 20.19 -17.16
N SER A 196 -5.34 20.32 -17.98
CA SER A 196 -6.64 19.73 -17.70
C SER A 196 -7.35 19.25 -18.95
N PHE A 197 -8.10 18.16 -18.83
CA PHE A 197 -8.94 17.62 -19.87
C PHE A 197 -10.33 17.27 -19.31
N ALA A 198 -11.40 17.77 -19.93
CA ALA A 198 -12.78 17.46 -19.54
C ALA A 198 -13.29 16.20 -20.25
N GLY A 199 -14.38 15.61 -19.75
CA GLY A 199 -15.05 14.46 -20.41
C GLY A 199 -15.10 13.18 -19.58
N PHE A 200 -14.56 13.20 -18.35
CA PHE A 200 -14.59 12.07 -17.43
C PHE A 200 -15.69 12.20 -16.37
N ALA A 201 -16.78 12.90 -16.67
CA ALA A 201 -17.86 13.17 -15.71
C ALA A 201 -18.49 11.88 -15.18
N SER A 202 -18.59 10.84 -16.01
CA SER A 202 -19.15 9.54 -15.65
C SER A 202 -18.20 8.64 -14.85
N VAL A 203 -16.91 8.95 -14.80
CA VAL A 203 -15.90 8.12 -14.11
C VAL A 203 -16.22 8.07 -12.62
N LYS A 204 -16.16 6.87 -12.06
CA LYS A 204 -16.40 6.59 -10.65
C LYS A 204 -15.06 6.53 -9.91
N SER A 205 -14.16 5.66 -10.35
CA SER A 205 -12.79 5.52 -9.81
C SER A 205 -11.77 5.38 -10.94
N MET A 206 -10.50 5.63 -10.62
CA MET A 206 -9.38 5.45 -11.54
C MET A 206 -8.21 4.75 -10.84
N THR A 207 -7.46 3.93 -11.58
CA THR A 207 -6.20 3.35 -11.08
C THR A 207 -5.15 3.29 -12.17
N LEU A 208 -3.89 3.55 -11.81
CA LEU A 208 -2.76 3.51 -12.74
C LEU A 208 -2.43 2.05 -13.07
N ILE A 209 -2.50 1.68 -14.36
CA ILE A 209 -2.12 0.35 -14.86
C ILE A 209 -0.91 0.38 -15.78
N SER A 210 -0.47 1.57 -16.18
CA SER A 210 0.66 1.79 -17.07
C SER A 210 1.39 3.09 -16.79
N MET A 211 2.71 3.11 -16.83
CA MET A 211 3.47 4.35 -17.06
C MET A 211 4.66 4.12 -17.97
N THR A 212 4.90 5.04 -18.90
CA THR A 212 6.02 4.98 -19.84
C THR A 212 6.72 6.32 -19.94
N ALA A 213 7.81 6.40 -20.71
CA ALA A 213 8.44 7.67 -21.02
C ALA A 213 7.49 8.68 -21.69
N THR A 214 6.49 8.20 -22.45
CA THR A 214 5.66 9.05 -23.32
C THR A 214 4.19 9.13 -22.94
N TYR A 215 3.68 8.23 -22.10
CA TYR A 215 2.28 8.24 -21.65
C TYR A 215 2.10 7.48 -20.33
N ASP A 216 1.02 7.79 -19.62
CA ASP A 216 0.51 6.99 -18.51
C ASP A 216 -0.85 6.39 -18.93
N THR A 217 -1.19 5.18 -18.49
CA THR A 217 -2.50 4.55 -18.77
C THR A 217 -3.22 4.20 -17.49
N PHE A 218 -4.48 4.62 -17.42
CA PHE A 218 -5.38 4.33 -16.32
C PHE A 218 -6.42 3.30 -16.72
N LEU A 219 -6.83 2.47 -15.77
CA LEU A 219 -8.09 1.74 -15.83
C LEU A 219 -9.14 2.54 -15.06
N MET A 220 -10.26 2.85 -15.71
CA MET A 220 -11.33 3.67 -15.13
C MET A 220 -12.67 2.97 -15.27
N ASN A 221 -13.42 2.85 -14.17
CA ASN A 221 -14.82 2.44 -14.21
C ASN A 221 -15.74 3.66 -14.18
N THR A 222 -16.96 3.48 -14.67
CA THR A 222 -17.99 4.52 -14.69
C THR A 222 -19.14 4.20 -13.76
N ARG A 223 -19.91 5.22 -13.36
CA ARG A 223 -21.16 5.02 -12.60
C ARG A 223 -22.20 4.19 -13.37
N GLY A 224 -22.13 4.18 -14.70
CA GLY A 224 -22.96 3.34 -15.57
C GLY A 224 -22.44 1.90 -15.72
N GLY A 225 -21.26 1.59 -15.18
CA GLY A 225 -20.73 0.22 -15.10
C GLY A 225 -19.77 -0.20 -16.20
N ALA A 226 -19.49 0.66 -17.17
CA ALA A 226 -18.45 0.41 -18.16
C ALA A 226 -17.04 0.59 -17.57
N LEU A 227 -16.08 -0.11 -18.15
CA LEU A 227 -14.65 -0.10 -17.83
C LEU A 227 -13.86 0.29 -19.07
N TYR A 228 -12.91 1.22 -18.93
CA TYR A 228 -12.11 1.77 -20.01
C TYR A 228 -10.64 1.82 -19.63
N THR A 229 -9.76 1.73 -20.63
CA THR A 229 -8.41 2.28 -20.50
C THR A 229 -8.40 3.73 -20.98
N VAL A 230 -7.63 4.56 -20.30
CA VAL A 230 -7.41 5.96 -20.63
C VAL A 230 -5.91 6.21 -20.69
N ARG A 231 -5.38 6.27 -21.91
CA ARG A 231 -3.96 6.56 -22.17
C ARG A 231 -3.76 8.06 -22.30
N ILE A 232 -2.93 8.63 -21.44
CA ILE A 232 -2.67 10.06 -21.34
C ILE A 232 -1.24 10.33 -21.81
N PRO A 233 -1.05 10.92 -23.00
CA PRO A 233 0.28 11.32 -23.47
C PRO A 233 0.89 12.35 -22.56
N ILE A 234 2.18 12.24 -22.24
CA ILE A 234 2.94 13.19 -21.42
C ILE A 234 3.21 14.50 -22.14
N ALA A 235 3.23 14.47 -23.48
CA ALA A 235 3.30 15.66 -24.29
C ALA A 235 2.14 16.62 -23.99
N SER A 236 2.40 17.91 -24.17
CA SER A 236 1.39 18.96 -24.22
C SER A 236 0.99 19.18 -25.69
N PRO A 237 -0.31 19.34 -25.99
CA PRO A 237 -1.43 19.34 -25.04
C PRO A 237 -1.79 17.93 -24.54
N MET A 238 -2.28 17.86 -23.31
CA MET A 238 -2.88 16.64 -22.75
C MET A 238 -4.11 16.20 -23.57
N SER A 239 -3.96 15.13 -24.38
CA SER A 239 -5.02 14.57 -25.22
C SER A 239 -5.22 13.08 -24.93
N PRO A 240 -6.06 12.72 -23.95
CA PRO A 240 -6.30 11.32 -23.58
C PRO A 240 -6.96 10.50 -24.69
N VAL A 241 -6.52 9.25 -24.84
CA VAL A 241 -7.11 8.25 -25.73
C VAL A 241 -7.87 7.24 -24.88
N VAL A 242 -9.17 7.09 -25.15
CA VAL A 242 -10.08 6.24 -24.37
C VAL A 242 -10.44 4.99 -25.17
N THR A 243 -10.25 3.81 -24.57
CA THR A 243 -10.62 2.52 -25.18
C THR A 243 -11.55 1.73 -24.27
N VAL A 244 -12.67 1.26 -24.80
CA VAL A 244 -13.64 0.44 -24.05
C VAL A 244 -13.03 -0.94 -23.78
N VAL A 245 -13.06 -1.37 -22.51
CA VAL A 245 -12.66 -2.73 -22.08
C VAL A 245 -13.87 -3.60 -21.78
N ARG A 246 -14.85 -3.06 -21.06
CA ARG A 246 -16.16 -3.69 -20.78
C ARG A 246 -17.25 -2.63 -20.80
N THR A 247 -18.46 -3.02 -21.16
CA THR A 247 -19.61 -2.10 -21.24
C THR A 247 -20.48 -2.08 -19.99
N GLY A 248 -20.29 -3.00 -19.04
CA GLY A 248 -21.11 -3.10 -17.83
C GLY A 248 -20.45 -3.95 -16.74
N THR A 249 -21.12 -4.02 -15.59
CA THR A 249 -20.79 -4.78 -14.36
C THR A 249 -19.71 -4.21 -13.43
N TRP A 250 -19.18 -3.01 -13.71
CA TRP A 250 -18.15 -2.38 -12.88
C TRP A 250 -18.69 -1.26 -11.98
N GLN A 251 -20.00 -0.99 -11.99
CA GLN A 251 -20.59 0.15 -11.30
C GLN A 251 -20.59 0.02 -9.77
N GLY A 252 -20.48 -1.19 -9.23
CA GLY A 252 -20.48 -1.45 -7.79
C GLY A 252 -19.13 -1.25 -7.10
N LEU A 253 -18.08 -0.89 -7.85
CA LEU A 253 -16.73 -0.73 -7.30
C LEU A 253 -16.42 0.76 -7.15
N GLU A 254 -16.24 1.23 -5.92
CA GLU A 254 -15.86 2.61 -5.59
C GLU A 254 -14.36 2.85 -5.64
N THR A 255 -13.55 1.79 -5.51
CA THR A 255 -12.10 1.90 -5.59
C THR A 255 -11.52 0.76 -6.42
N LEU A 256 -10.59 1.11 -7.29
CA LEU A 256 -9.77 0.17 -8.05
C LEU A 256 -8.32 0.32 -7.60
N ILE A 257 -7.64 -0.80 -7.35
CA ILE A 257 -6.23 -0.83 -6.96
C ILE A 257 -5.54 -1.85 -7.84
N ALA A 258 -4.53 -1.41 -8.59
CA ALA A 258 -3.78 -2.25 -9.51
C ALA A 258 -2.34 -2.47 -9.06
N ASP A 259 -1.81 -3.66 -9.34
CA ASP A 259 -0.38 -3.93 -9.32
C ASP A 259 0.01 -4.87 -10.47
N VAL A 260 1.31 -5.00 -10.72
CA VAL A 260 1.88 -5.86 -11.76
C VAL A 260 1.54 -7.33 -11.47
N CYS A 261 1.14 -8.07 -12.50
CA CYS A 261 0.96 -9.52 -12.45
C CYS A 261 1.58 -10.21 -13.67
N GLY A 262 2.68 -10.94 -13.46
CA GLY A 262 3.44 -11.59 -14.53
C GLY A 262 4.09 -10.56 -15.47
N GLY A 263 4.34 -10.93 -16.73
CA GLY A 263 5.07 -10.10 -17.69
C GLY A 263 4.25 -9.16 -18.58
N ASN A 264 2.91 -9.23 -18.55
CA ASN A 264 2.00 -8.38 -19.37
C ASN A 264 0.61 -8.19 -18.71
N GLY A 265 0.47 -8.52 -17.43
CA GLY A 265 -0.82 -8.59 -16.75
C GLY A 265 -0.92 -7.65 -15.55
N THR A 266 -2.14 -7.41 -15.11
CA THR A 266 -2.45 -6.61 -13.93
C THR A 266 -3.26 -7.48 -12.98
N VAL A 267 -2.85 -7.49 -11.71
CA VAL A 267 -3.74 -7.93 -10.64
C VAL A 267 -4.51 -6.71 -10.17
N LEU A 268 -5.82 -6.83 -10.05
CA LEU A 268 -6.72 -5.73 -9.76
C LEU A 268 -7.60 -6.09 -8.58
N VAL A 269 -7.65 -5.21 -7.59
CA VAL A 269 -8.64 -5.23 -6.50
C VAL A 269 -9.71 -4.19 -6.81
N GLY A 270 -10.97 -4.62 -6.77
CA GLY A 270 -12.12 -3.73 -6.77
C GLY A 270 -12.79 -3.75 -5.40
N VAL A 271 -12.95 -2.59 -4.77
CA VAL A 271 -13.62 -2.45 -3.47
C VAL A 271 -15.01 -1.86 -3.68
N ASP A 272 -16.00 -2.52 -3.10
CA ASP A 272 -17.39 -2.09 -2.98
C ASP A 272 -17.59 -1.49 -1.57
N HIS A 273 -17.64 -0.16 -1.49
CA HIS A 273 -17.78 0.58 -0.22
C HIS A 273 -19.20 0.49 0.35
N ASP A 274 -20.20 0.19 -0.47
CA ASP A 274 -21.59 0.06 -0.01
C ASP A 274 -21.77 -1.23 0.80
N THR A 275 -21.07 -2.29 0.41
CA THR A 275 -21.10 -3.60 1.08
C THR A 275 -19.88 -3.87 1.96
N GLY A 276 -18.82 -3.07 1.85
CA GLY A 276 -17.53 -3.30 2.51
C GLY A 276 -16.81 -4.56 2.02
N LEU A 277 -17.11 -5.01 0.80
CA LEU A 277 -16.50 -6.19 0.19
C LEU A 277 -15.47 -5.79 -0.86
N ALA A 278 -14.52 -6.68 -1.13
CA ALA A 278 -13.59 -6.49 -2.24
C ALA A 278 -13.44 -7.76 -3.06
N TYR A 279 -13.07 -7.58 -4.32
CA TYR A 279 -12.97 -8.64 -5.33
C TYR A 279 -11.63 -8.56 -6.04
N LEU A 280 -11.04 -9.72 -6.31
CA LEU A 280 -9.76 -9.84 -6.99
C LEU A 280 -9.96 -10.27 -8.44
N TYR A 281 -9.21 -9.66 -9.35
CA TYR A 281 -9.24 -9.96 -10.77
C TYR A 281 -7.82 -10.09 -11.31
N ALA A 282 -7.63 -11.03 -12.24
CA ALA A 282 -6.48 -11.05 -13.13
C ALA A 282 -6.91 -10.42 -14.47
N VAL A 283 -6.23 -9.35 -14.86
CA VAL A 283 -6.47 -8.59 -16.07
C VAL A 283 -5.26 -8.80 -16.99
N GLY A 284 -5.49 -9.27 -18.21
CA GLY A 284 -4.44 -9.39 -19.21
C GLY A 284 -4.08 -8.03 -19.83
N HIS A 285 -3.20 -8.05 -20.81
CA HIS A 285 -2.86 -6.86 -21.59
C HIS A 285 -4.13 -6.19 -22.17
N ALA A 286 -4.23 -4.88 -22.00
CA ALA A 286 -5.44 -4.14 -22.28
C ALA A 286 -5.56 -3.77 -23.77
N ILE A 287 -6.27 -4.60 -24.53
CA ILE A 287 -6.50 -4.47 -25.99
C ILE A 287 -7.98 -4.23 -26.31
N GLY A 288 -8.60 -3.33 -25.55
CA GLY A 288 -10.01 -3.01 -25.68
C GLY A 288 -10.92 -4.16 -25.24
N THR A 289 -11.99 -4.44 -25.99
CA THR A 289 -12.99 -5.45 -25.62
C THR A 289 -12.44 -6.87 -25.58
N SER A 290 -11.34 -7.13 -26.28
CA SER A 290 -10.61 -8.41 -26.27
C SER A 290 -9.74 -8.62 -25.03
N THR A 291 -9.60 -7.62 -24.15
CA THR A 291 -8.85 -7.75 -22.89
C THR A 291 -9.41 -8.91 -22.08
N VAL A 292 -8.56 -9.86 -21.70
CA VAL A 292 -8.95 -10.96 -20.82
C VAL A 292 -9.09 -10.42 -19.40
N ILE A 293 -10.24 -10.64 -18.77
CA ILE A 293 -10.45 -10.33 -17.35
C ILE A 293 -11.04 -11.57 -16.69
N ARG A 294 -10.34 -12.09 -15.69
CA ARG A 294 -10.75 -13.25 -14.91
C ARG A 294 -11.02 -12.80 -13.48
N GLY A 295 -12.26 -12.94 -13.03
CA GLY A 295 -12.59 -12.81 -11.61
C GLY A 295 -12.00 -13.99 -10.84
N LEU A 296 -11.21 -13.71 -9.80
CA LEU A 296 -10.59 -14.71 -8.94
C LEU A 296 -11.42 -14.96 -7.67
N GLY A 297 -12.33 -14.05 -7.35
CA GLY A 297 -13.32 -14.19 -6.28
C GLY A 297 -13.28 -13.05 -5.30
N ARG A 298 -14.09 -13.18 -4.25
CA ARG A 298 -14.18 -12.23 -3.14
C ARG A 298 -12.95 -12.37 -2.24
N LEU A 299 -12.34 -11.25 -1.86
CA LEU A 299 -11.30 -11.22 -0.84
C LEU A 299 -11.90 -11.52 0.55
N PRO A 300 -11.20 -12.28 1.41
CA PRO A 300 -11.68 -12.50 2.77
C PRO A 300 -11.57 -11.25 3.62
N GLY A 301 -12.51 -11.07 4.55
CA GLY A 301 -12.57 -9.93 5.45
C GLY A 301 -13.50 -8.82 4.98
N THR A 302 -13.40 -7.67 5.64
CA THR A 302 -14.12 -6.44 5.29
C THR A 302 -13.16 -5.33 4.94
N PHE A 303 -13.62 -4.41 4.10
CA PHE A 303 -12.87 -3.28 3.57
C PHE A 303 -13.62 -1.99 3.90
N PRO A 304 -13.69 -1.60 5.20
CA PRO A 304 -14.39 -0.40 5.62
C PRO A 304 -13.61 0.88 5.29
N ASP A 305 -12.32 0.75 4.99
CA ASP A 305 -11.41 1.86 4.71
C ASP A 305 -11.81 2.49 3.37
N LYS A 306 -12.43 3.67 3.42
CA LYS A 306 -12.84 4.41 2.22
C LYS A 306 -11.68 5.09 1.48
N VAL A 307 -10.50 5.10 2.12
CA VAL A 307 -9.27 5.66 1.59
C VAL A 307 -8.28 4.51 1.49
N SER A 308 -8.02 4.06 0.26
CA SER A 308 -7.09 2.97 0.00
C SER A 308 -6.34 3.17 -1.31
N ALA A 309 -5.15 2.57 -1.40
CA ALA A 309 -4.24 2.72 -2.52
C ALA A 309 -3.32 1.49 -2.66
N PRO A 310 -2.57 1.37 -3.77
CA PRO A 310 -1.55 0.33 -3.90
C PRO A 310 -0.44 0.48 -2.84
N GLY A 311 -0.02 -0.63 -2.25
CA GLY A 311 1.19 -0.71 -1.42
C GLY A 311 2.38 -1.25 -2.21
N VAL A 312 3.58 -0.73 -1.96
CA VAL A 312 4.83 -1.24 -2.55
C VAL A 312 5.83 -1.51 -1.43
N PRO A 313 6.04 -2.76 -1.00
CA PRO A 313 6.98 -3.09 0.06
C PRO A 313 8.44 -3.10 -0.45
N SER A 314 9.38 -2.78 0.43
CA SER A 314 10.84 -2.81 0.22
C SER A 314 11.48 -4.15 0.64
N PRO A 315 12.73 -4.47 0.22
CA PRO A 315 13.44 -3.95 -0.95
C PRO A 315 13.08 -4.81 -2.16
N ARG A 316 12.37 -4.24 -3.15
CA ARG A 316 12.31 -4.87 -4.48
C ARG A 316 13.70 -4.65 -5.11
N SER A 317 14.65 -5.53 -4.81
CA SER A 317 16.06 -5.48 -5.29
C SER A 317 16.22 -5.61 -6.81
N ASP A 318 15.10 -5.66 -7.52
CA ASP A 318 14.88 -5.56 -8.95
C ASP A 318 13.89 -4.42 -9.16
N VAL A 319 14.44 -3.20 -9.15
CA VAL A 319 13.78 -1.93 -9.45
C VAL A 319 12.71 -2.14 -10.53
N GLU A 320 11.46 -2.09 -10.09
CA GLU A 320 10.33 -2.65 -10.84
C GLU A 320 10.12 -1.87 -12.14
N PRO A 321 9.99 -2.54 -13.30
CA PRO A 321 9.30 -1.93 -14.41
C PRO A 321 7.86 -1.61 -13.95
N PRO A 322 7.27 -0.55 -14.49
CA PRO A 322 5.98 -0.02 -14.03
C PRO A 322 4.85 -1.05 -14.13
N PRO A 323 3.65 -0.77 -13.58
CA PRO A 323 2.42 -1.27 -14.20
C PRO A 323 2.57 -1.05 -15.72
N PHE A 324 2.37 -2.09 -16.52
CA PHE A 324 2.86 -2.20 -17.90
C PHE A 324 2.59 -1.02 -18.82
N GLY A 325 3.62 -0.51 -19.50
CA GLY A 325 3.51 0.06 -20.85
C GLY A 325 3.20 -1.01 -21.89
N GLU A 326 2.58 -0.62 -23.00
CA GLU A 326 2.56 -1.44 -24.23
C GLU A 326 3.97 -1.89 -24.63
#